data_AF-U5D613-F1
#
_entry.id   AF-U5D613-F1
#
_cell.length_a   1.000
_cell.length_b   1.000
_cell.length_c   1.000
_cell.angle_alpha   90.00
_cell.angle_beta   90.00
_cell.angle_gamma   90.00
#
_symmetry.space_group_name_H-M   'P 1'
#
loop_
_entity.id
_entity.type
_entity.pdbx_description
1 polymer ?
#
loop_
_entity_poly.entity_id
_entity_poly.type
_entity_poly.pdbx_seq_one_letter_code
_entity_poly.pdbx_strand_id
1 'polypeptide(L)'
;MELVERAERPLKLVEVGLNSCRNAAVSSEFGVARERKKEGENQTRKAAVSCEFGVARERKKEGENNREKKMKRWSDPLRVFGPDLFLLILQRLDAHSVARSLLVSRGWRRVASSDTLWAKKCEELWLGKAHIPRMSMVKGISKLSAYSVSIMDSKRTRILRDDLCDHAWEFRFKKTAPPYWLNLDPSWRCTGPPMHRYFHPDGTQTADPLDGVWGGHESTYCIVTSFVDDEKIREHYVRINRWPRMSVLRKEDWSWELANQLYWYASVPDANKEGGTGPMFLVR
;
A
#
# COMPACT_ATOMS: atom_id res chain seq x y z
N MET A 1 -31.51 4.70 -5.13
CA MET A 1 -30.18 4.64 -5.77
C MET A 1 -29.30 5.63 -5.04
N GLU A 2 -28.63 5.16 -3.99
CA GLU A 2 -27.54 5.87 -3.32
C GLU A 2 -26.54 4.78 -2.93
N LEU A 3 -25.35 4.81 -3.54
CA LEU A 3 -24.23 3.96 -3.14
C LEU A 3 -23.25 4.85 -2.37
N VAL A 4 -23.17 4.55 -1.08
CA VAL A 4 -22.35 5.21 -0.07
C VAL A 4 -20.87 4.87 -0.29
N GLU A 5 -20.06 5.91 -0.48
CA GLU A 5 -18.59 5.90 -0.38
C GLU A 5 -18.15 5.30 0.96
N ARG A 6 -17.24 4.33 0.91
CA ARG A 6 -16.60 3.78 2.11
C ARG A 6 -15.12 4.18 2.11
N ALA A 7 -14.81 5.21 2.88
CA ALA A 7 -13.46 5.70 3.12
C ALA A 7 -12.55 4.62 3.73
N GLU A 8 -11.44 4.33 3.07
CA GLU A 8 -10.35 3.50 3.58
C GLU A 8 -9.52 4.29 4.62
N ARG A 9 -9.40 3.76 5.84
CA ARG A 9 -8.45 4.28 6.85
C ARG A 9 -7.09 3.58 6.73
N PRO A 10 -5.96 4.30 6.86
CA PRO A 10 -4.63 3.69 6.84
C PRO A 10 -4.31 2.99 8.17
N LEU A 11 -3.74 1.78 8.08
CA LEU A 11 -3.21 1.03 9.21
C LEU A 11 -1.82 1.58 9.60
N LYS A 12 -1.64 1.94 10.88
CA LYS A 12 -0.34 2.33 11.45
C LYS A 12 0.56 1.10 11.59
N LEU A 13 1.80 1.22 11.11
CA LEU A 13 2.86 0.21 11.27
C LEU A 13 3.48 0.31 12.68
N VAL A 14 3.66 -0.82 13.35
CA VAL A 14 4.36 -0.92 14.65
C VAL A 14 5.78 -1.45 14.39
N GLU A 15 6.79 -0.72 14.88
CA GLU A 15 8.20 -1.12 14.88
C GLU A 15 8.44 -2.31 15.82
N VAL A 16 9.25 -3.27 15.39
CA VAL A 16 9.68 -4.41 16.21
C VAL A 16 11.18 -4.25 16.49
N GLY A 17 11.50 -3.85 17.73
CA GLY A 17 12.85 -3.84 18.27
C GLY A 17 13.32 -5.23 18.69
N LEU A 18 14.57 -5.54 18.36
CA LEU A 18 15.33 -6.72 18.76
C LEU A 18 16.21 -6.42 19.99
N ASN A 19 16.58 -7.49 20.72
CA ASN A 19 17.60 -7.63 21.79
C ASN A 19 17.08 -7.47 23.23
N SER A 20 17.49 -8.24 24.25
CA SER A 20 18.46 -9.34 24.40
C SER A 20 18.19 -10.06 25.75
N CYS A 21 18.60 -11.32 25.84
CA CYS A 21 18.54 -12.19 27.02
C CYS A 21 19.49 -11.76 28.15
N ARG A 22 19.12 -12.01 29.42
CA ARG A 22 20.07 -12.23 30.53
C ARG A 22 19.45 -13.03 31.70
N ASN A 23 20.01 -14.23 31.86
CA ASN A 23 20.34 -15.04 33.04
C ASN A 23 19.52 -15.05 34.34
N ALA A 24 19.31 -16.29 34.79
CA ALA A 24 18.90 -16.74 36.11
C ALA A 24 20.00 -16.57 37.17
N ALA A 25 19.57 -16.43 38.44
CA ALA A 25 20.37 -16.71 39.63
C ALA A 25 19.47 -17.30 40.74
N VAL A 26 20.04 -18.27 41.44
CA VAL A 26 19.51 -19.08 42.55
C VAL A 26 20.03 -18.51 43.87
N SER A 27 19.24 -18.61 44.96
CA SER A 27 19.63 -18.90 46.37
C SER A 27 18.37 -18.74 47.24
N SER A 28 17.88 -19.76 47.97
CA SER A 28 18.39 -20.33 49.24
C SER A 28 18.33 -19.34 50.41
N GLU A 29 17.41 -19.53 51.36
CA GLU A 29 17.74 -19.75 52.78
C GLU A 29 16.51 -20.07 53.68
N PHE A 30 16.83 -20.74 54.79
CA PHE A 30 16.08 -21.25 55.95
C PHE A 30 15.13 -20.21 56.61
N GLY A 31 14.14 -20.49 57.46
CA GLY A 31 13.72 -21.66 58.25
C GLY A 31 12.85 -21.15 59.43
N VAL A 32 12.44 -22.09 60.31
CA VAL A 32 11.84 -21.94 61.66
C VAL A 32 10.33 -22.21 61.79
N ALA A 33 10.07 -23.17 62.69
CA ALA A 33 8.84 -23.86 63.02
C ALA A 33 8.02 -23.20 64.14
N ARG A 34 6.75 -23.63 64.30
CA ARG A 34 6.15 -23.86 65.62
C ARG A 34 4.94 -24.79 65.58
N GLU A 35 4.94 -25.76 66.48
CA GLU A 35 3.91 -26.77 66.77
C GLU A 35 2.69 -26.19 67.52
N ARG A 36 1.53 -26.86 67.43
CA ARG A 36 0.90 -27.64 68.54
C ARG A 36 -0.53 -28.16 68.21
N LYS A 37 -0.74 -29.46 68.53
CA LYS A 37 -1.89 -30.19 69.18
C LYS A 37 -3.35 -29.85 68.78
N LYS A 38 -4.37 -30.73 68.79
CA LYS A 38 -4.60 -32.17 69.04
C LYS A 38 -6.08 -32.46 68.67
N GLU A 39 -6.35 -33.67 68.17
CA GLU A 39 -7.50 -34.58 68.38
C GLU A 39 -8.98 -34.10 68.46
N GLY A 40 -9.84 -34.85 67.74
CA GLY A 40 -11.32 -34.80 67.69
C GLY A 40 -11.76 -34.58 66.24
N GLU A 41 -12.63 -35.33 65.55
CA GLU A 41 -13.75 -36.18 65.95
C GLU A 41 -14.05 -37.16 64.79
N ASN A 42 -14.40 -38.40 65.13
CA ASN A 42 -14.49 -39.53 64.22
C ASN A 42 -15.93 -39.75 63.68
N GLN A 43 -16.71 -38.69 63.44
CA GLN A 43 -18.15 -38.82 63.13
C GLN A 43 -18.64 -38.06 61.88
N THR A 44 -17.76 -37.37 61.16
CA THR A 44 -18.08 -36.65 59.91
C THR A 44 -17.74 -37.42 58.62
N ARG A 45 -17.16 -38.63 58.71
CA ARG A 45 -16.63 -39.36 57.54
C ARG A 45 -17.66 -40.04 56.64
N LYS A 46 -18.90 -40.30 57.09
CA LYS A 46 -19.90 -40.98 56.23
C LYS A 46 -20.70 -40.04 55.31
N ALA A 47 -20.85 -38.76 55.66
CA ALA A 47 -21.48 -37.76 54.79
C ALA A 47 -20.51 -37.19 53.75
N ALA A 48 -19.21 -37.09 54.09
CA ALA A 48 -18.18 -36.60 53.18
C ALA A 48 -17.95 -37.53 51.97
N VAL A 49 -17.99 -38.86 52.17
CA VAL A 49 -17.76 -39.84 51.08
C VAL A 49 -18.88 -39.82 50.03
N SER A 50 -20.13 -39.57 50.44
CA SER A 50 -21.28 -39.43 49.52
C SER A 50 -21.16 -38.16 48.67
N CYS A 51 -20.75 -37.04 49.28
CA CYS A 51 -20.57 -35.77 48.59
C CYS A 51 -19.34 -35.78 47.67
N GLU A 52 -18.23 -36.40 48.09
CA GLU A 52 -17.01 -36.53 47.28
C GLU A 52 -17.20 -37.40 46.02
N PHE A 53 -18.01 -38.48 46.09
CA PHE A 53 -18.32 -39.28 44.91
C PHE A 53 -19.22 -38.55 43.90
N GLY A 54 -20.18 -37.74 44.37
CA GLY A 54 -21.00 -36.88 43.51
C GLY A 54 -20.17 -35.78 42.84
N VAL A 55 -19.34 -35.09 43.61
CA VAL A 55 -18.43 -34.03 43.14
C VAL A 55 -17.34 -34.59 42.20
N ALA A 56 -16.82 -35.79 42.44
CA ALA A 56 -15.86 -36.42 41.53
C ALA A 56 -16.52 -36.82 40.20
N ARG A 57 -17.78 -37.26 40.21
CA ARG A 57 -18.52 -37.63 38.99
C ARG A 57 -18.97 -36.40 38.18
N GLU A 58 -19.31 -35.31 38.85
CA GLU A 58 -19.53 -34.00 38.22
C GLU A 58 -18.25 -33.37 37.70
N ARG A 59 -17.14 -33.39 38.44
CA ARG A 59 -15.82 -32.92 37.95
C ARG A 59 -15.29 -33.74 36.77
N LYS A 60 -15.61 -35.05 36.72
CA LYS A 60 -15.24 -35.92 35.59
C LYS A 60 -16.11 -35.64 34.36
N LYS A 61 -17.42 -35.42 34.54
CA LYS A 61 -18.34 -34.97 33.49
C LYS A 61 -18.06 -33.54 33.03
N GLU A 62 -17.66 -32.62 33.91
CA GLU A 62 -17.19 -31.27 33.57
C GLU A 62 -15.81 -31.30 32.90
N GLY A 63 -14.92 -32.22 33.28
CA GLY A 63 -13.63 -32.44 32.63
C GLY A 63 -13.76 -33.06 31.23
N GLU A 64 -14.72 -33.96 31.02
CA GLU A 64 -15.10 -34.50 29.70
C GLU A 64 -15.85 -33.46 28.87
N ASN A 65 -16.80 -32.71 29.46
CA ASN A 65 -17.42 -31.57 28.79
C ASN A 65 -16.43 -30.43 28.52
N ASN A 66 -15.38 -30.21 29.30
CA ASN A 66 -14.31 -29.25 28.98
C ASN A 66 -13.33 -29.79 27.92
N ARG A 67 -13.25 -31.11 27.75
CA ARG A 67 -12.51 -31.75 26.65
C ARG A 67 -13.30 -31.74 25.35
N GLU A 68 -14.63 -31.83 25.40
CA GLU A 68 -15.51 -31.65 24.24
C GLU A 68 -15.79 -30.16 23.93
N LYS A 69 -15.88 -29.31 24.96
CA LYS A 69 -15.90 -27.83 24.89
C LYS A 69 -14.52 -27.20 24.76
N LYS A 70 -13.45 -27.99 24.58
CA LYS A 70 -12.31 -27.59 23.73
C LYS A 70 -12.81 -27.54 22.29
N MET A 71 -13.80 -26.67 22.07
CA MET A 71 -13.95 -25.77 20.93
C MET A 71 -13.25 -26.36 19.72
N LYS A 72 -13.96 -27.22 18.97
CA LYS A 72 -13.65 -27.72 17.62
C LYS A 72 -12.41 -26.98 17.10
N ARG A 73 -11.23 -27.44 17.49
CA ARG A 73 -10.04 -26.59 17.41
C ARG A 73 -9.68 -26.63 15.96
N TRP A 74 -10.16 -25.64 15.20
CA TRP A 74 -9.86 -25.56 13.78
C TRP A 74 -8.34 -25.58 13.69
N SER A 75 -7.82 -26.70 13.20
CA SER A 75 -6.40 -26.89 13.05
C SER A 75 -5.91 -25.81 12.10
N ASP A 76 -4.82 -25.13 12.48
CA ASP A 76 -4.22 -24.09 11.65
C ASP A 76 -4.04 -24.64 10.23
N PRO A 77 -4.68 -24.06 9.20
CA PRO A 77 -4.65 -24.60 7.85
C PRO A 77 -3.22 -24.70 7.31
N LEU A 78 -2.32 -23.82 7.75
CA LEU A 78 -0.90 -23.93 7.41
C LEU A 78 -0.26 -25.22 7.96
N ARG A 79 -0.66 -25.67 9.16
CA ARG A 79 -0.17 -26.93 9.74
C ARG A 79 -0.81 -28.15 9.09
N VAL A 80 -2.07 -28.05 8.66
CA VAL A 80 -2.82 -29.16 8.04
C VAL A 80 -2.35 -29.40 6.61
N PHE A 81 -2.28 -28.35 5.80
CA PHE A 81 -1.97 -28.45 4.38
C PHE A 81 -0.46 -28.35 4.08
N GLY A 82 0.33 -27.83 5.03
CA GLY A 82 1.72 -27.48 4.77
C GLY A 82 1.85 -26.19 3.93
N PRO A 83 3.09 -25.68 3.78
CA PRO A 83 3.34 -24.38 3.15
C PRO A 83 2.96 -24.31 1.67
N ASP A 84 3.17 -25.38 0.90
CA ASP A 84 2.99 -25.36 -0.56
C ASP A 84 1.51 -25.33 -0.95
N LEU A 85 0.69 -26.20 -0.36
CA LEU A 85 -0.75 -26.19 -0.57
C LEU A 85 -1.38 -24.91 0.00
N PHE A 86 -0.87 -24.43 1.15
CA PHE A 86 -1.34 -23.16 1.71
C PHE A 86 -1.02 -21.98 0.79
N LEU A 87 0.15 -21.96 0.14
CA LEU A 87 0.50 -20.95 -0.87
C LEU A 87 -0.50 -20.99 -2.05
N LEU A 88 -0.86 -22.18 -2.55
CA LEU A 88 -1.84 -22.31 -3.63
C LEU A 88 -3.22 -21.76 -3.24
N ILE A 89 -3.63 -21.94 -1.97
CA ILE A 89 -4.86 -21.35 -1.44
C ILE A 89 -4.74 -19.81 -1.43
N LEU A 90 -3.65 -19.27 -0.90
CA LEU A 90 -3.44 -17.81 -0.84
C LEU A 90 -3.35 -17.17 -2.24
N GLN A 91 -2.83 -17.86 -3.25
CA GLN A 91 -2.79 -17.36 -4.63
C GLN A 91 -4.19 -17.08 -5.21
N ARG A 92 -5.24 -17.73 -4.70
CA ARG A 92 -6.63 -17.52 -5.13
C ARG A 92 -7.29 -16.30 -4.47
N LEU A 93 -6.66 -15.73 -3.45
CA LEU A 93 -7.20 -14.57 -2.74
C LEU A 93 -6.83 -13.26 -3.45
N ASP A 94 -7.59 -12.21 -3.17
CA ASP A 94 -7.26 -10.84 -3.57
C ASP A 94 -6.09 -10.30 -2.74
N ALA A 95 -5.40 -9.29 -3.27
CA ALA A 95 -4.19 -8.74 -2.64
C ALA A 95 -4.45 -8.21 -1.21
N HIS A 96 -5.62 -7.62 -0.97
CA HIS A 96 -5.98 -7.14 0.37
C HIS A 96 -6.14 -8.30 1.37
N SER A 97 -6.82 -9.38 1.00
CA SER A 97 -6.90 -10.57 1.87
C SER A 97 -5.54 -11.21 2.13
N VAL A 98 -4.66 -11.29 1.12
CA VAL A 98 -3.29 -11.79 1.33
C VAL A 98 -2.49 -10.88 2.26
N ALA A 99 -2.62 -9.55 2.12
CA ALA A 99 -1.96 -8.60 3.00
C ALA A 99 -2.38 -8.80 4.48
N ARG A 100 -3.67 -9.04 4.73
CA ARG A 100 -4.14 -9.34 6.10
C ARG A 100 -3.57 -10.65 6.65
N SER A 101 -3.33 -11.65 5.82
CA SER A 101 -2.69 -12.91 6.22
C SER A 101 -1.28 -12.72 6.80
N LEU A 102 -0.57 -11.65 6.44
CA LEU A 102 0.74 -11.28 7.01
C LEU A 102 0.68 -10.97 8.52
N LEU A 103 -0.50 -10.66 9.05
CA LEU A 103 -0.73 -10.24 10.43
C LEU A 103 -1.17 -11.40 11.34
N VAL A 104 -1.48 -12.57 10.78
CA VAL A 104 -2.06 -13.69 11.53
C VAL A 104 -1.03 -14.39 12.41
N SER A 105 0.11 -14.80 11.85
CA SER A 105 1.19 -15.46 12.57
C SER A 105 2.52 -15.37 11.82
N ARG A 106 3.63 -15.72 12.47
CA ARG A 106 4.95 -15.80 11.82
C ARG A 106 4.98 -16.81 10.66
N GLY A 107 4.30 -17.95 10.83
CA GLY A 107 4.20 -18.98 9.80
C GLY A 107 3.41 -18.49 8.58
N TRP A 108 2.25 -17.87 8.81
CA TRP A 108 1.43 -17.29 7.75
C TRP A 108 2.18 -16.18 7.02
N ARG A 109 2.85 -15.29 7.76
CA ARG A 109 3.68 -14.23 7.18
C ARG A 109 4.75 -14.79 6.24
N ARG A 110 5.43 -15.88 6.61
CA ARG A 110 6.47 -16.50 5.77
C ARG A 110 5.92 -16.92 4.41
N VAL A 111 4.72 -17.48 4.35
CA VAL A 111 4.08 -17.91 3.08
C VAL A 111 3.45 -16.72 2.35
N ALA A 112 2.71 -15.87 3.08
CA ALA A 112 1.99 -14.74 2.53
C ALA A 112 2.89 -13.58 2.05
N SER A 113 4.19 -13.58 2.39
CA SER A 113 5.19 -12.63 1.86
C SER A 113 5.98 -13.17 0.66
N SER A 114 5.63 -14.36 0.15
CA SER A 114 6.34 -14.99 -0.97
C SER A 114 6.29 -14.14 -2.24
N ASP A 115 7.45 -13.93 -2.87
CA ASP A 115 7.56 -13.21 -4.14
C ASP A 115 6.81 -13.91 -5.28
N THR A 116 6.69 -15.25 -5.25
CA THR A 116 5.92 -15.98 -6.26
C THR A 116 4.43 -15.64 -6.23
N LEU A 117 3.91 -15.32 -5.05
CA LEU A 117 2.53 -14.88 -4.89
C LEU A 117 2.38 -13.43 -5.33
N TRP A 118 3.24 -12.54 -4.81
CA TRP A 118 3.13 -11.11 -5.08
C TRP A 118 3.53 -10.72 -6.50
N ALA A 119 4.34 -11.52 -7.19
CA ALA A 119 4.63 -11.33 -8.62
C ALA A 119 3.34 -11.32 -9.46
N LYS A 120 2.48 -12.32 -9.28
CA LYS A 120 1.16 -12.39 -9.95
C LYS A 120 0.29 -11.20 -9.57
N LYS A 121 0.33 -10.77 -8.30
CA LYS A 121 -0.44 -9.59 -7.84
C LYS A 121 0.09 -8.28 -8.42
N CYS A 122 1.40 -8.14 -8.64
CA CYS A 122 1.97 -7.01 -9.38
C CYS A 122 1.52 -7.03 -10.84
N GLU A 123 1.57 -8.18 -11.51
CA GLU A 123 1.09 -8.33 -12.89
C GLU A 123 -0.38 -7.93 -13.02
N GLU A 124 -1.25 -8.44 -12.14
CA GLU A 124 -2.67 -8.07 -12.07
C GLU A 124 -2.85 -6.57 -11.83
N LEU A 125 -2.06 -5.97 -10.93
CA LEU A 125 -2.16 -4.55 -10.57
C LEU A 125 -1.71 -3.62 -11.69
N TRP A 126 -0.64 -3.99 -12.38
CA TRP A 126 0.02 -3.20 -13.42
C TRP A 126 -0.65 -3.33 -14.78
N LEU A 127 -1.51 -4.33 -14.96
CA LEU A 127 -2.27 -4.52 -16.19
C LEU A 127 -3.12 -3.29 -16.52
N GLY A 128 -2.92 -2.74 -17.71
CA GLY A 128 -3.66 -1.58 -18.21
C GLY A 128 -3.31 -0.26 -17.51
N LYS A 129 -2.25 -0.21 -16.69
CA LYS A 129 -1.75 1.05 -16.13
C LYS A 129 -0.94 1.81 -17.18
N ALA A 130 -1.07 3.12 -17.16
CA ALA A 130 -0.37 4.02 -18.07
C ALA A 130 1.11 4.18 -17.69
N HIS A 131 1.46 3.96 -16.42
CA HIS A 131 2.78 4.24 -15.87
C HIS A 131 3.13 3.23 -14.77
N ILE A 132 4.39 2.82 -14.64
CA ILE A 132 4.88 1.98 -13.53
C ILE A 132 6.00 2.70 -12.76
N PRO A 133 5.89 2.87 -11.42
CA PRO A 133 6.88 3.62 -10.64
C PRO A 133 8.26 2.98 -10.68
N ARG A 134 9.28 3.80 -10.96
CA ARG A 134 10.70 3.39 -11.00
C ARG A 134 11.13 2.63 -9.75
N MET A 135 10.69 3.09 -8.59
CA MET A 135 10.96 2.47 -7.31
C MET A 135 10.49 1.00 -7.22
N SER A 136 9.40 0.64 -7.91
CA SER A 136 8.89 -0.74 -7.93
C SER A 136 9.69 -1.68 -8.87
N MET A 137 10.54 -1.11 -9.72
CA MET A 137 11.37 -1.81 -10.71
C MET A 137 12.84 -1.93 -10.27
N VAL A 138 13.20 -1.42 -9.08
CA VAL A 138 14.55 -1.50 -8.54
C VAL A 138 14.97 -2.96 -8.33
N LYS A 139 16.16 -3.33 -8.82
CA LYS A 139 16.69 -4.68 -8.66
C LYS A 139 16.82 -5.05 -7.19
N GLY A 140 16.34 -6.24 -6.83
CA GLY A 140 16.42 -6.79 -5.47
C GLY A 140 15.28 -6.37 -4.53
N ILE A 141 14.32 -5.55 -4.98
CA ILE A 141 13.12 -5.26 -4.19
C ILE A 141 12.19 -6.49 -4.15
N SER A 142 11.59 -6.78 -2.99
CA SER A 142 10.56 -7.83 -2.89
C SER A 142 9.31 -7.44 -3.68
N LYS A 143 8.56 -8.43 -4.18
CA LYS A 143 7.33 -8.18 -4.95
C LYS A 143 6.22 -7.60 -4.06
N LEU A 144 6.17 -7.97 -2.79
CA LEU A 144 5.28 -7.31 -1.81
C LEU A 144 5.60 -5.81 -1.68
N SER A 145 6.89 -5.46 -1.60
CA SER A 145 7.32 -4.07 -1.56
C SER A 145 7.03 -3.33 -2.86
N ALA A 146 7.28 -3.95 -4.02
CA ALA A 146 6.95 -3.39 -5.34
C ALA A 146 5.44 -3.09 -5.47
N TYR A 147 4.58 -4.02 -5.05
CA TYR A 147 3.13 -3.82 -4.98
C TYR A 147 2.77 -2.63 -4.08
N SER A 148 3.32 -2.62 -2.86
CA SER A 148 3.04 -1.57 -1.87
C SER A 148 3.45 -0.18 -2.37
N VAL A 149 4.65 -0.07 -2.97
CA VAL A 149 5.15 1.16 -3.59
C VAL A 149 4.25 1.62 -4.73
N SER A 150 3.79 0.69 -5.57
CA SER A 150 2.89 1.03 -6.68
C SER A 150 1.56 1.62 -6.20
N ILE A 151 0.97 1.01 -5.16
CA ILE A 151 -0.25 1.52 -4.52
C ILE A 151 -0.01 2.89 -3.87
N MET A 152 1.10 3.08 -3.17
CA MET A 152 1.43 4.39 -2.58
C MET A 152 1.61 5.46 -3.65
N ASP A 153 2.33 5.15 -4.73
CA ASP A 153 2.55 6.10 -5.83
C ASP A 153 1.23 6.49 -6.52
N SER A 154 0.34 5.52 -6.77
CA SER A 154 -0.96 5.79 -7.39
C SER A 154 -1.85 6.77 -6.62
N LYS A 155 -1.63 6.92 -5.32
CA LYS A 155 -2.39 7.83 -4.44
C LYS A 155 -1.75 9.23 -4.34
N ARG A 156 -0.64 9.48 -5.04
CA ARG A 156 0.04 10.78 -5.03
C ARG A 156 -0.81 11.86 -5.69
N THR A 157 -0.81 13.03 -5.07
CA THR A 157 -1.40 14.26 -5.61
C THR A 157 -0.36 15.26 -6.09
N ARG A 158 0.92 15.02 -5.76
CA ARG A 158 2.04 15.90 -6.08
C ARG A 158 2.85 15.33 -7.24
N ILE A 159 3.04 16.13 -8.27
CA ILE A 159 3.96 15.83 -9.37
C ILE A 159 5.34 16.41 -9.05
N LEU A 160 6.38 15.66 -9.36
CA LEU A 160 7.78 16.07 -9.23
C LEU A 160 8.41 16.29 -10.60
N ARG A 161 9.63 16.84 -10.58
CA ARG A 161 10.42 17.07 -11.79
C ARG A 161 10.63 15.78 -12.57
N ASP A 162 10.94 14.69 -11.88
CA ASP A 162 11.18 13.38 -12.50
C ASP A 162 9.94 12.91 -13.28
N ASP A 163 8.73 13.04 -12.71
CA ASP A 163 7.50 12.67 -13.43
C ASP A 163 7.32 13.52 -14.69
N LEU A 164 7.60 14.82 -14.64
CA LEU A 164 7.52 15.68 -15.82
C LEU A 164 8.51 15.25 -16.91
N CYS A 165 9.77 14.99 -16.54
CA CYS A 165 10.84 14.72 -17.49
C CYS A 165 10.81 13.28 -18.03
N ASP A 166 10.28 12.35 -17.24
CA ASP A 166 10.25 10.95 -17.62
C ASP A 166 9.17 10.63 -18.66
N HIS A 167 8.11 11.44 -18.70
CA HIS A 167 7.00 11.26 -19.63
C HIS A 167 7.14 12.17 -20.85
N ALA A 168 6.75 11.64 -22.01
CA ALA A 168 6.25 12.49 -23.08
C ALA A 168 4.83 12.93 -22.74
N TRP A 169 4.42 14.10 -23.20
CA TRP A 169 3.10 14.66 -22.86
C TRP A 169 2.32 15.01 -24.12
N GLU A 170 1.11 14.48 -24.28
CA GLU A 170 0.16 14.99 -25.27
C GLU A 170 -0.38 16.33 -24.81
N PHE A 171 -0.32 17.34 -25.67
CA PHE A 171 -0.82 18.69 -25.43
C PHE A 171 -2.00 18.99 -26.35
N ARG A 172 -3.08 19.56 -25.79
CA ARG A 172 -4.24 20.02 -26.55
C ARG A 172 -4.84 21.30 -25.98
N PHE A 173 -5.34 22.16 -26.85
CA PHE A 173 -6.18 23.28 -26.45
C PHE A 173 -7.61 22.81 -26.14
N LYS A 174 -8.27 23.50 -25.21
CA LYS A 174 -9.71 23.35 -24.92
C LYS A 174 -10.51 24.27 -25.83
N LYS A 175 -11.79 23.98 -26.02
CA LYS A 175 -12.71 24.78 -26.85
C LYS A 175 -12.78 26.26 -26.45
N THR A 176 -12.49 26.55 -25.19
CA THR A 176 -12.41 27.89 -24.58
C THR A 176 -11.18 28.69 -25.02
N ALA A 177 -10.19 28.06 -25.67
CA ALA A 177 -9.03 28.75 -26.20
C ALA A 177 -9.43 29.66 -27.39
N PRO A 178 -8.75 30.82 -27.56
CA PRO A 178 -8.98 31.68 -28.72
C PRO A 178 -8.84 30.95 -30.06
N PRO A 179 -9.63 31.31 -31.10
CA PRO A 179 -9.61 30.63 -32.39
C PRO A 179 -8.24 30.50 -33.04
N TYR A 180 -7.36 31.50 -32.85
CA TYR A 180 -5.98 31.45 -33.31
C TYR A 180 -5.25 30.18 -32.85
N TRP A 181 -5.35 29.84 -31.55
CA TRP A 181 -4.68 28.67 -30.98
C TRP A 181 -5.32 27.36 -31.43
N LEU A 182 -6.65 27.33 -31.50
CA LEU A 182 -7.40 26.17 -32.01
C LEU A 182 -7.01 25.86 -33.46
N ASN A 183 -6.78 26.88 -34.27
CA ASN A 183 -6.34 26.74 -35.66
C ASN A 183 -4.90 26.26 -35.79
N LEU A 184 -4.09 26.26 -34.73
CA LEU A 184 -2.75 25.68 -34.75
C LEU A 184 -2.77 24.22 -34.28
N ASP A 185 -3.73 23.85 -33.44
CA ASP A 185 -3.88 22.50 -32.91
C ASP A 185 -4.37 21.50 -33.97
N PRO A 186 -3.57 20.47 -34.33
CA PRO A 186 -3.96 19.47 -35.31
C PRO A 186 -5.20 18.65 -34.89
N SER A 187 -5.45 18.49 -33.59
CA SER A 187 -6.58 17.71 -33.08
C SER A 187 -7.92 18.38 -33.30
N TRP A 188 -7.96 19.71 -33.30
CA TRP A 188 -9.17 20.49 -33.63
C TRP A 188 -9.44 20.55 -35.12
N ARG A 189 -8.39 20.45 -35.93
CA ARG A 189 -8.49 20.46 -37.39
C ARG A 189 -8.67 19.06 -37.98
N CYS A 190 -8.50 18.01 -37.19
CA CYS A 190 -8.39 16.62 -37.65
C CYS A 190 -7.32 16.43 -38.74
N THR A 191 -6.23 17.22 -38.68
CA THR A 191 -5.22 17.29 -39.75
C THR A 191 -3.92 16.56 -39.43
N GLY A 192 -3.76 16.00 -38.23
CA GLY A 192 -2.49 15.39 -37.86
C GLY A 192 -2.46 14.74 -36.47
N PRO A 193 -1.30 14.19 -36.08
CA PRO A 193 -1.12 13.55 -34.79
C PRO A 193 -1.27 14.55 -33.63
N PRO A 194 -1.50 14.06 -32.40
CA PRO A 194 -1.44 14.89 -31.19
C PRO A 194 -0.08 15.60 -31.09
N MET A 195 -0.09 16.81 -30.52
CA MET A 195 1.15 17.55 -30.27
C MET A 195 1.85 17.00 -29.04
N HIS A 196 3.14 16.69 -29.10
CA HIS A 196 3.90 16.24 -27.94
C HIS A 196 4.78 17.32 -27.32
N ARG A 197 4.97 17.20 -26.01
CA ARG A 197 5.80 18.09 -25.19
C ARG A 197 6.75 17.26 -24.35
N TYR A 198 7.98 17.75 -24.24
CA TYR A 198 9.06 17.09 -23.53
C TYR A 198 9.63 18.07 -22.51
N PHE A 199 9.57 17.71 -21.24
CA PHE A 199 10.16 18.50 -20.16
C PHE A 199 11.57 18.02 -19.90
N HIS A 200 12.48 18.94 -19.62
CA HIS A 200 13.90 18.63 -19.45
C HIS A 200 14.39 18.96 -18.04
N PRO A 201 15.38 18.22 -17.51
CA PRO A 201 15.90 18.44 -16.17
C PRO A 201 16.45 19.84 -15.91
N ASP A 202 16.87 20.57 -16.95
CA ASP A 202 17.36 21.94 -16.87
C ASP A 202 16.25 22.99 -16.69
N GLY A 203 14.98 22.57 -16.67
CA GLY A 203 13.82 23.44 -16.55
C GLY A 203 13.29 23.94 -17.89
N THR A 204 13.82 23.46 -19.02
CA THR A 204 13.31 23.78 -20.35
C THR A 204 12.23 22.79 -20.81
N GLN A 205 11.48 23.18 -21.83
CA GLN A 205 10.48 22.35 -22.49
C GLN A 205 10.67 22.46 -24.01
N THR A 206 10.63 21.33 -24.71
CA THR A 206 10.65 21.28 -26.17
C THR A 206 9.37 20.65 -26.71
N ALA A 207 9.18 20.77 -28.02
CA ALA A 207 8.06 20.22 -28.77
C ALA A 207 8.58 19.54 -30.05
N ASP A 208 7.69 18.85 -30.77
CA ASP A 208 8.02 18.25 -32.06
C ASP A 208 8.46 19.32 -33.09
N PRO A 209 9.37 19.01 -34.03
CA PRO A 209 9.92 19.99 -34.97
C PRO A 209 8.90 20.70 -35.88
N LEU A 210 7.75 20.06 -36.13
CA LEU A 210 6.66 20.61 -36.95
C LEU A 210 5.57 21.29 -36.11
N ASP A 211 5.80 21.46 -34.80
CA ASP A 211 4.85 22.11 -33.90
C ASP A 211 4.80 23.63 -34.15
N GLY A 212 3.71 24.07 -34.77
CA GLY A 212 3.47 25.49 -35.05
C GLY A 212 2.97 26.30 -33.85
N VAL A 213 2.72 25.69 -32.69
CA VAL A 213 2.27 26.38 -31.46
C VAL A 213 3.45 26.95 -30.69
N TRP A 214 4.55 26.21 -30.61
CA TRP A 214 5.76 26.63 -29.90
C TRP A 214 6.92 27.07 -30.80
N GLY A 215 6.74 26.96 -32.13
CA GLY A 215 7.72 27.17 -33.19
C GLY A 215 8.81 28.21 -32.91
N GLY A 216 9.92 27.76 -32.31
CA GLY A 216 11.15 28.53 -32.12
C GLY A 216 11.28 29.32 -30.81
N HIS A 217 10.30 29.26 -29.90
CA HIS A 217 10.40 29.96 -28.62
C HIS A 217 10.96 29.06 -27.52
N GLU A 218 11.97 29.56 -26.80
CA GLU A 218 12.45 28.93 -25.57
C GLU A 218 11.32 28.87 -24.54
N SER A 219 11.09 27.65 -24.05
CA SER A 219 10.03 27.37 -23.09
C SER A 219 10.64 26.86 -21.82
N THR A 220 10.28 27.48 -20.71
CA THR A 220 10.74 27.11 -19.38
C THR A 220 9.55 26.74 -18.53
N TYR A 221 9.74 25.82 -17.60
CA TYR A 221 8.71 25.40 -16.67
C TYR A 221 9.18 25.48 -15.23
N CYS A 222 8.21 25.64 -14.33
CA CYS A 222 8.44 25.51 -12.90
C CYS A 222 7.31 24.74 -12.22
N ILE A 223 7.67 24.05 -11.14
CA ILE A 223 6.73 23.43 -10.21
C ILE A 223 6.68 24.33 -8.99
N VAL A 224 5.51 24.86 -8.66
CA VAL A 224 5.31 25.69 -7.48
C VAL A 224 4.56 24.88 -6.44
N THR A 225 5.15 24.74 -5.25
CA THR A 225 4.51 24.15 -4.09
C THR A 225 4.59 25.13 -2.93
N SER A 226 3.44 25.53 -2.39
CA SER A 226 3.36 26.38 -1.20
C SER A 226 2.65 25.64 -0.06
N PHE A 227 3.02 25.99 1.17
CA PHE A 227 2.51 25.36 2.39
C PHE A 227 1.77 26.38 3.26
N VAL A 228 0.82 25.89 4.05
CA VAL A 228 0.20 26.56 5.20
C VAL A 228 0.74 25.88 6.45
N ASP A 229 1.27 26.67 7.38
CA ASP A 229 1.79 26.21 8.68
C ASP A 229 2.77 25.02 8.57
N ASP A 230 3.62 25.03 7.54
CA ASP A 230 4.67 24.04 7.22
C ASP A 230 4.23 22.56 7.07
N GLU A 231 2.95 22.25 7.19
CA GLU A 231 2.45 20.86 7.12
C GLU A 231 1.42 20.62 6.01
N LYS A 232 0.62 21.64 5.65
CA LYS A 232 -0.47 21.47 4.68
C LYS A 232 -0.17 22.19 3.38
N ILE A 233 -0.16 21.47 2.26
CA ILE A 233 0.02 22.08 0.94
C ILE A 233 -1.16 23.03 0.66
N ARG A 234 -0.84 24.30 0.41
CA ARG A 234 -1.78 25.33 0.00
C ARG A 234 -2.03 25.28 -1.50
N GLU A 235 -0.95 25.29 -2.27
CA GLU A 235 -0.99 25.25 -3.73
C GLU A 235 0.09 24.32 -4.25
N HIS A 236 -0.25 23.54 -5.26
CA HIS A 236 0.69 22.75 -6.02
C HIS A 236 0.30 22.81 -7.50
N TYR A 237 1.14 23.42 -8.33
CA TYR A 237 0.83 23.61 -9.75
C TYR A 237 2.09 23.63 -10.60
N VAL A 238 1.91 23.37 -11.89
CA VAL A 238 2.95 23.52 -12.92
C VAL A 238 2.65 24.76 -13.74
N ARG A 239 3.68 25.52 -14.11
CA ARG A 239 3.54 26.69 -14.97
C ARG A 239 4.59 26.66 -16.07
N ILE A 240 4.18 26.99 -17.29
CA ILE A 240 5.08 27.17 -18.44
C ILE A 240 5.18 28.66 -18.75
N ASN A 241 6.40 29.20 -18.77
CA ASN A 241 6.67 30.63 -19.00
C ASN A 241 5.70 31.53 -18.18
N ARG A 242 5.03 32.46 -18.86
CA ARG A 242 4.01 33.34 -18.26
C ARG A 242 2.58 32.85 -18.46
N TRP A 243 2.37 31.67 -19.05
CA TRP A 243 1.04 31.11 -19.28
C TRP A 243 0.31 30.82 -17.96
N PRO A 244 -1.03 30.64 -17.99
CA PRO A 244 -1.79 30.35 -16.78
C PRO A 244 -1.33 29.06 -16.09
N ARG A 245 -1.33 29.07 -14.77
CA ARG A 245 -0.99 27.89 -13.95
C ARG A 245 -1.87 26.69 -14.29
N MET A 246 -1.30 25.50 -14.24
CA MET A 246 -1.99 24.23 -14.46
C MET A 246 -2.15 23.48 -13.14
N SER A 247 -3.38 23.06 -12.84
CA SER A 247 -3.63 22.09 -11.79
C SER A 247 -3.09 20.72 -12.19
N VAL A 248 -2.60 19.99 -11.20
CA VAL A 248 -2.06 18.64 -11.35
C VAL A 248 -3.13 17.64 -10.91
N LEU A 249 -3.37 16.62 -11.72
CA LEU A 249 -4.31 15.54 -11.41
C LEU A 249 -3.66 14.18 -11.70
N ARG A 250 -3.87 13.22 -10.79
CA ARG A 250 -3.54 11.81 -11.01
C ARG A 250 -4.81 11.04 -11.38
N LYS A 251 -4.75 10.23 -12.44
CA LYS A 251 -5.87 9.42 -12.93
C LYS A 251 -5.83 7.99 -12.39
N GLU A 252 -6.95 7.27 -12.51
CA GLU A 252 -7.10 5.88 -12.03
C GLU A 252 -6.21 4.87 -12.79
N ASP A 253 -5.90 5.17 -14.05
CA ASP A 253 -4.93 4.43 -14.86
C ASP A 253 -3.47 4.76 -14.50
N TRP A 254 -3.26 5.61 -13.49
CA TRP A 254 -1.97 6.09 -13.01
C TRP A 254 -1.25 7.09 -13.93
N SER A 255 -1.91 7.58 -14.98
CA SER A 255 -1.42 8.71 -15.76
C SER A 255 -1.54 10.03 -14.99
N TRP A 256 -0.78 11.02 -15.44
CA TRP A 256 -0.86 12.40 -14.97
C TRP A 256 -1.59 13.28 -15.98
N GLU A 257 -2.34 14.25 -15.48
CA GLU A 257 -2.92 15.33 -16.26
C GLU A 257 -2.53 16.69 -15.65
N LEU A 258 -2.12 17.62 -16.51
CA LEU A 258 -1.91 19.02 -16.17
C LEU A 258 -2.94 19.83 -16.95
N ALA A 259 -3.77 20.62 -16.28
CA ALA A 259 -4.82 21.35 -16.99
C ALA A 259 -5.08 22.74 -16.42
N ASN A 260 -5.54 23.63 -17.29
CA ASN A 260 -6.15 24.89 -16.90
C ASN A 260 -7.39 25.15 -17.77
N GLN A 261 -7.92 26.36 -17.75
CA GLN A 261 -9.11 26.71 -18.55
C GLN A 261 -8.88 26.77 -20.06
N LEU A 262 -7.63 26.83 -20.54
CA LEU A 262 -7.29 27.01 -21.96
C LEU A 262 -6.76 25.74 -22.62
N TYR A 263 -6.02 24.90 -21.89
CA TYR A 263 -5.35 23.73 -22.45
C TYR A 263 -5.13 22.65 -21.38
N TRP A 264 -4.71 21.48 -21.83
CA TRP A 264 -4.30 20.38 -20.97
C TRP A 264 -3.13 19.59 -21.58
N TYR A 265 -2.40 18.92 -20.70
CA TYR A 265 -1.36 17.95 -20.98
C TYR A 265 -1.76 16.63 -20.34
N ALA A 266 -1.63 15.50 -21.04
CA ALA A 266 -1.65 14.18 -20.40
C ALA A 266 -0.37 13.43 -20.67
N SER A 267 0.13 12.74 -19.65
CA SER A 267 1.29 11.87 -19.80
C SER A 267 0.96 10.74 -20.78
N VAL A 268 1.81 10.56 -21.80
CA VAL A 268 1.71 9.44 -22.72
C VAL A 268 1.98 8.14 -21.95
N PRO A 269 1.16 7.09 -22.13
CA PRO A 269 1.39 5.80 -21.48
C PRO A 269 2.78 5.23 -21.77
N ASP A 270 3.52 4.92 -20.71
CA ASP A 270 4.90 4.45 -20.73
C ASP A 270 5.16 3.30 -19.74
N ALA A 271 4.13 2.55 -19.35
CA ALA A 271 4.24 1.42 -18.41
C ALA A 271 5.28 0.36 -18.81
N ASN A 272 5.61 0.25 -20.10
CA ASN A 272 6.61 -0.67 -20.64
C ASN A 272 8.04 -0.09 -20.63
N LYS A 273 8.23 1.15 -20.18
CA LYS A 273 9.53 1.82 -20.17
C LYS A 273 10.46 1.11 -19.19
N GLU A 274 11.64 0.75 -19.68
CA GLU A 274 12.63 0.02 -18.88
C GLU A 274 13.03 0.84 -17.66
N GLY A 275 13.07 0.18 -16.50
CA GLY A 275 13.38 0.82 -15.22
C GLY A 275 12.24 1.62 -14.60
N GLY A 276 11.09 1.76 -15.26
CA GLY A 276 9.96 2.58 -14.78
C GLY A 276 10.27 4.08 -14.73
N THR A 277 9.27 4.86 -14.35
CA THR A 277 9.34 6.34 -14.37
C THR A 277 8.97 6.98 -13.03
N GLY A 278 9.12 8.29 -12.91
CA GLY A 278 8.86 9.02 -11.66
C GLY A 278 10.00 8.89 -10.63
N PRO A 279 9.84 9.52 -9.46
CA PRO A 279 10.93 9.73 -8.51
C PRO A 279 11.51 8.45 -7.90
N MET A 280 12.79 8.52 -7.54
CA MET A 280 13.54 7.46 -6.84
C MET A 280 13.30 7.43 -5.32
N PHE A 281 12.37 8.22 -4.80
CA PHE A 281 12.02 8.26 -3.38
C PHE A 281 10.50 8.34 -3.20
N LEU A 282 10.02 7.80 -2.08
CA LEU A 282 8.60 7.91 -1.74
C LEU A 282 8.29 9.36 -1.38
N VAL A 283 7.32 9.93 -2.09
CA VAL A 283 6.80 11.27 -1.83
C VAL A 283 5.52 11.10 -1.02
N ARG A 284 5.51 11.66 0.20
CA ARG A 284 4.29 11.81 0.99
C ARG A 284 3.52 13.05 0.58
#